data_AF-T5A7V3-F1
#
_entry.id   AF-T5A7V3-F1
#
_cell.length_a   1.000
_cell.length_b   1.000
_cell.length_c   1.000
_cell.angle_alpha   90.00
_cell.angle_beta   90.00
_cell.angle_gamma   90.00
#
_symmetry.space_group_name_H-M   'P 1'
#
loop_
_entity.id
_entity.type
_entity.pdbx_description
1 polymer ?
#
loop_
_entity_poly.entity_id
_entity_poly.type
_entity_poly.pdbx_seq_one_letter_code
_entity_poly.pdbx_strand_id
1 'polypeptide(L)'
;MEQLYTALYFVVLGPAGVYVMSRTPVWYFNTRGMYDGFPHRTHEAIVKFYYLFQAAYWAQQAIVLVLGMEKPRKDFKELVGHHIVSLALIGLSYRFHFTYMGIAVYTTHDISDFFLASSKVLNYIDHPIVGPYFFLFMCVWIYLRHVVNLRIIWSLFTEFRSVGPFELDWELEQYKCLLSQSIATVLLSSLQALNLFWLFYIVRIAYRFVIHSKAEDDRSEDEDEDEPEPDRKSKRQDRPMALAKDHVPTLEVNGMAIPPNGLPG
;
A
#
# COMPACT_ATOMS: atom_id res chain seq x y z
N MET A 1 -10.75 -5.73 10.21
CA MET A 1 -10.36 -4.62 11.12
C MET A 1 -9.08 -3.92 10.67
N GLU A 2 -8.05 -4.65 10.23
CA GLU A 2 -6.74 -4.07 9.84
C GLU A 2 -6.80 -3.15 8.61
N GLN A 3 -7.56 -3.53 7.58
CA GLN A 3 -7.71 -2.71 6.37
C GLN A 3 -8.38 -1.35 6.63
N LEU A 4 -9.22 -1.25 7.67
CA LEU A 4 -9.88 0.01 8.05
C LEU A 4 -8.89 0.99 8.71
N TYR A 5 -8.01 0.50 9.58
CA TYR A 5 -6.95 1.31 10.18
C TYR A 5 -6.00 1.87 9.10
N THR A 6 -5.58 1.03 8.16
CA THR A 6 -4.73 1.44 7.04
C THR A 6 -5.42 2.47 6.14
N ALA A 7 -6.72 2.31 5.88
CA ALA A 7 -7.48 3.29 5.13
C ALA A 7 -7.56 4.65 5.86
N LEU A 8 -7.84 4.65 7.16
CA LEU A 8 -7.87 5.87 7.98
C LEU A 8 -6.49 6.55 8.03
N TYR A 9 -5.41 5.77 8.12
CA TYR A 9 -4.05 6.27 8.05
C TYR A 9 -3.82 7.08 6.77
N PHE A 10 -4.09 6.48 5.60
CA PHE A 10 -3.85 7.13 4.31
C PHE A 10 -4.75 8.34 4.05
N VAL A 11 -5.99 8.34 4.57
CA VAL A 11 -6.90 9.50 4.48
C VAL A 11 -6.32 10.74 5.16
N VAL A 12 -5.62 10.56 6.29
CA VAL A 12 -5.03 11.68 7.05
C VAL A 12 -3.61 12.00 6.54
N LEU A 13 -2.81 10.97 6.31
CA LEU A 13 -1.38 11.10 6.00
C LEU A 13 -1.12 11.54 4.55
N GLY A 14 -1.95 11.14 3.59
CA GLY A 14 -1.82 11.59 2.20
C GLY A 14 -1.87 13.13 2.09
N PRO A 15 -2.95 13.80 2.54
CA PRO A 15 -3.03 15.26 2.56
C PRO A 15 -1.96 15.91 3.44
N ALA A 16 -1.65 15.33 4.60
CA ALA A 16 -0.59 15.83 5.47
C ALA A 16 0.79 15.79 4.79
N GLY A 17 1.09 14.75 4.01
CA GLY A 17 2.32 14.62 3.24
C GLY A 17 2.45 15.68 2.16
N VAL A 18 1.36 15.97 1.43
CA VAL A 18 1.33 17.08 0.45
C VAL A 18 1.57 18.42 1.14
N TYR A 19 0.91 18.66 2.28
CA TYR A 19 1.10 19.88 3.06
C TYR A 19 2.55 20.02 3.53
N VAL A 20 3.13 18.97 4.13
CA VAL A 20 4.52 18.95 4.59
C VAL A 20 5.48 19.17 3.43
N MET A 21 5.27 18.52 2.29
CA MET A 21 6.10 18.71 1.09
C MET A 21 6.07 20.16 0.61
N SER A 22 4.93 20.85 0.71
CA SER A 22 4.80 22.28 0.32
C SER A 22 5.64 23.24 1.17
N ARG A 23 6.05 22.81 2.36
CA ARG A 23 6.90 23.56 3.28
C ARG A 23 8.40 23.33 3.02
N THR A 24 8.75 22.51 2.03
CA THR A 24 10.13 22.15 1.72
C THR A 24 10.52 22.57 0.30
N PRO A 25 11.83 22.67 -0.01
CA PRO A 25 12.31 22.91 -1.38
C PRO A 25 11.91 21.82 -2.38
N VAL A 26 11.38 20.69 -1.91
CA VAL A 26 10.98 19.52 -2.70
C VAL A 26 9.54 19.65 -3.22
N TRP A 27 8.89 20.80 -3.01
CA TRP A 27 7.53 21.04 -3.50
C TRP A 27 7.36 20.62 -4.96
N TYR A 28 6.29 19.86 -5.22
CA TYR A 28 5.97 19.29 -6.52
C TYR A 28 7.12 18.45 -7.12
N PHE A 29 7.79 17.66 -6.27
CA PHE A 29 8.88 16.76 -6.63
C PHE A 29 10.04 17.46 -7.34
N ASN A 30 10.39 18.66 -6.88
CA ASN A 30 11.58 19.35 -7.35
C ASN A 30 12.84 18.63 -6.88
N THR A 31 13.49 17.92 -7.80
CA THR A 31 14.69 17.11 -7.54
C THR A 31 15.88 17.94 -7.10
N ARG A 32 16.03 19.17 -7.61
CA ARG A 32 17.11 20.07 -7.22
C ARG A 32 17.02 20.42 -5.73
N GLY A 33 15.80 20.63 -5.24
CA GLY A 33 15.51 20.89 -3.83
C GLY A 33 15.86 19.73 -2.89
N MET A 34 16.07 18.51 -3.41
CA MET A 34 16.54 17.38 -2.61
C MET A 34 18.01 17.47 -2.21
N TYR A 35 18.80 18.28 -2.94
CA TYR A 35 20.25 18.39 -2.76
C TYR A 35 20.68 19.80 -2.34
N ASP A 36 19.87 20.81 -2.67
CA ASP A 36 20.18 22.20 -2.35
C ASP A 36 20.25 22.41 -0.83
N GLY A 37 21.32 23.07 -0.37
CA GLY A 37 21.58 23.26 1.06
C GLY A 37 21.92 21.99 1.87
N PHE A 38 22.29 20.89 1.21
CA PHE A 38 22.73 19.66 1.91
C PHE A 38 24.08 19.88 2.62
N PRO A 39 24.28 19.40 3.87
CA PRO A 39 23.42 18.49 4.64
C PRO A 39 22.25 19.18 5.36
N HIS A 40 21.06 18.58 5.27
CA HIS A 40 19.84 19.09 5.92
C HIS A 40 19.75 18.68 7.40
N ARG A 41 20.59 19.26 8.26
CA ARG A 41 20.70 18.85 9.68
C ARG A 41 19.48 19.21 10.53
N THR A 42 18.72 20.23 10.12
CA THR A 42 17.55 20.72 10.86
C THR A 42 16.34 20.79 9.94
N HIS A 43 15.18 20.42 10.48
CA HIS A 43 13.90 20.49 9.80
C HIS A 43 12.87 21.20 10.67
N GLU A 44 11.85 21.80 10.02
CA GLU A 44 10.68 22.31 10.72
C GLU A 44 10.03 21.17 11.54
N ALA A 45 9.49 21.49 12.71
CA ALA A 45 8.95 20.50 13.64
C ALA A 45 7.91 19.59 12.98
N ILE A 46 7.05 20.15 12.12
CA ILE A 46 6.03 19.39 11.38
C ILE A 46 6.64 18.41 10.38
N VAL A 47 7.71 18.81 9.68
CA VAL A 47 8.41 17.97 8.71
C VAL A 47 9.05 16.79 9.44
N LYS A 48 9.72 17.07 10.56
CA LYS A 48 10.36 16.05 11.38
C LYS A 48 9.33 15.09 12.00
N PHE A 49 8.22 15.62 12.52
CA PHE A 49 7.14 14.81 13.06
C PHE A 49 6.55 13.88 12.00
N TYR A 50 6.17 14.41 10.83
CA TYR A 50 5.63 13.61 9.73
C TYR A 50 6.59 12.50 9.31
N TYR A 51 7.86 12.82 9.14
CA TYR A 51 8.86 11.85 8.71
C TYR A 51 9.06 10.72 9.74
N LEU A 52 9.16 11.05 11.03
CA LEU A 52 9.34 10.05 12.09
C LEU A 52 8.06 9.24 12.34
N PHE A 53 6.90 9.85 12.20
CA PHE A 53 5.62 9.17 12.32
C PHE A 53 5.42 8.15 11.20
N GLN A 54 5.76 8.51 9.96
CA GLN A 54 5.84 7.58 8.82
C GLN A 54 6.83 6.44 9.09
N ALA A 55 8.03 6.75 9.59
CA ALA A 55 9.01 5.74 9.92
C ALA A 55 8.49 4.75 10.99
N ALA A 56 7.80 5.24 12.01
CA ALA A 56 7.20 4.42 13.06
C ALA A 56 6.07 3.53 12.51
N TYR A 57 5.21 4.06 11.63
CA TYR A 57 4.18 3.29 10.95
C TYR A 57 4.77 2.14 10.13
N TRP A 58 5.76 2.43 9.28
CA TRP A 58 6.39 1.39 8.44
C TRP A 58 7.17 0.36 9.25
N ALA A 59 7.78 0.75 10.38
CA ALA A 59 8.38 -0.18 11.32
C ALA A 59 7.32 -1.07 12.00
N GLN A 60 6.18 -0.49 12.41
CA GLN A 60 5.07 -1.23 12.98
C GLN A 60 4.49 -2.24 11.98
N GLN A 61 4.30 -1.86 10.71
CA GLN A 61 3.85 -2.76 9.65
C GLN A 61 4.83 -3.93 9.45
N ALA A 62 6.14 -3.66 9.46
CA ALA A 62 7.14 -4.72 9.36
C ALA A 62 7.10 -5.68 10.55
N ILE A 63 6.83 -5.19 11.77
CA ILE A 63 6.67 -6.05 12.96
C ILE A 63 5.44 -6.95 12.81
N VAL A 64 4.31 -6.41 12.39
CA VAL A 64 3.08 -7.19 12.13
C VAL A 64 3.33 -8.30 11.12
N LEU A 65 4.06 -7.97 10.04
CA LEU A 65 4.44 -8.93 9.00
C LEU A 65 5.36 -10.04 9.53
N VAL A 66 6.40 -9.70 10.32
CA VAL A 66 7.35 -10.66 10.90
C VAL A 66 6.70 -11.57 11.93
N LEU A 67 5.75 -11.03 12.72
CA LEU A 67 4.99 -11.81 13.70
C LEU A 67 3.92 -12.71 13.05
N GLY A 68 3.72 -12.63 11.74
CA GLY A 68 2.72 -13.42 11.03
C GLY A 68 1.29 -13.12 11.48
N MET A 69 1.04 -11.89 11.95
CA MET A 69 -0.28 -11.46 12.38
C MET A 69 -1.26 -11.34 11.20
N GLU A 70 -0.73 -11.12 9.99
CA GLU A 70 -1.50 -11.17 8.74
C GLU A 70 -1.32 -12.52 8.02
N LYS A 71 -2.42 -13.09 7.48
CA LYS A 71 -2.37 -14.30 6.65
C LYS A 71 -1.49 -14.04 5.41
N PRO A 72 -0.47 -14.89 5.13
CA PRO A 72 0.41 -14.70 3.99
C PRO A 72 -0.36 -14.67 2.66
N ARG A 73 -0.11 -13.64 1.86
CA ARG A 73 -0.69 -13.45 0.52
C ARG A 73 0.22 -14.07 -0.56
N LYS A 74 -0.29 -14.18 -1.79
CA LYS A 74 0.47 -14.70 -2.94
C LYS A 74 1.74 -13.88 -3.25
N ASP A 75 1.79 -12.60 -2.86
CA ASP A 75 2.92 -11.67 -3.00
C ASP A 75 3.72 -11.45 -1.70
N PHE A 76 3.64 -12.39 -0.74
CA PHE A 76 4.26 -12.23 0.58
C PHE A 76 5.78 -12.01 0.52
N LYS A 77 6.50 -12.70 -0.38
CA LYS A 77 7.96 -12.57 -0.50
C LYS A 77 8.36 -11.19 -1.00
N GLU A 78 7.63 -10.67 -1.97
CA GLU A 78 7.83 -9.34 -2.54
C GLU A 78 7.46 -8.26 -1.52
N LEU A 79 6.43 -8.49 -0.71
CA LEU A 79 6.06 -7.61 0.40
C LEU A 79 7.14 -7.58 1.49
N VAL A 80 7.71 -8.73 1.88
CA VAL A 80 8.88 -8.79 2.79
C VAL A 80 10.06 -8.03 2.21
N GLY A 81 10.40 -8.29 0.93
CA GLY A 81 11.48 -7.59 0.23
C GLY A 81 11.27 -6.07 0.20
N HIS A 82 10.03 -5.63 0.00
CA HIS A 82 9.66 -4.23 0.09
C HIS A 82 9.90 -3.64 1.47
N HIS A 83 9.48 -4.30 2.56
CA HIS A 83 9.74 -3.80 3.91
C HIS A 83 11.23 -3.65 4.20
N ILE A 84 12.07 -4.58 3.73
CA ILE A 84 13.53 -4.48 3.86
C ILE A 84 14.05 -3.24 3.14
N VAL A 85 13.67 -3.04 1.86
CA VAL A 85 14.14 -1.90 1.05
C VAL A 85 13.61 -0.58 1.60
N SER A 86 12.33 -0.52 1.97
CA SER A 86 11.68 0.68 2.52
C SER A 86 12.29 1.08 3.85
N LEU A 87 12.46 0.16 4.81
CA LEU A 87 13.09 0.48 6.09
C LEU A 87 14.57 0.89 5.93
N ALA A 88 15.29 0.28 4.98
CA ALA A 88 16.65 0.70 4.66
C ALA A 88 16.68 2.13 4.08
N LEU A 89 15.79 2.47 3.14
CA LEU A 89 15.66 3.82 2.59
C LEU A 89 15.35 4.83 3.69
N ILE A 90 14.40 4.54 4.56
CA ILE A 90 13.98 5.41 5.66
C ILE A 90 15.15 5.62 6.65
N GLY A 91 15.73 4.53 7.13
CA GLY A 91 16.81 4.57 8.12
C GLY A 91 18.05 5.29 7.60
N LEU A 92 18.49 4.98 6.38
CA LEU A 92 19.68 5.60 5.78
C LEU A 92 19.43 7.06 5.38
N SER A 93 18.27 7.38 4.82
CA SER A 93 17.99 8.77 4.46
C SER A 93 17.82 9.67 5.67
N TYR A 94 17.28 9.18 6.79
CA TYR A 94 17.29 9.93 8.05
C TYR A 94 18.70 10.04 8.67
N ARG A 95 19.45 8.93 8.73
CA ARG A 95 20.78 8.90 9.36
C ARG A 95 21.82 9.77 8.63
N PHE A 96 21.70 9.90 7.31
CA PHE A 96 22.63 10.63 6.46
C PHE A 96 22.03 11.90 5.85
N HIS A 97 21.00 12.49 6.48
CA HIS A 97 20.44 13.81 6.15
C HIS A 97 19.82 13.94 4.74
N PHE A 98 19.40 12.84 4.11
CA PHE A 98 18.67 12.83 2.84
C PHE A 98 17.13 12.87 3.04
N THR A 99 16.66 13.48 4.13
CA THR A 99 15.24 13.53 4.52
C THR A 99 14.35 14.07 3.42
N TYR A 100 14.80 15.09 2.68
CA TYR A 100 14.05 15.70 1.58
C TYR A 100 13.78 14.73 0.41
N MET A 101 14.74 13.86 0.09
CA MET A 101 14.51 12.77 -0.86
C MET A 101 13.49 11.77 -0.29
N GLY A 102 13.60 11.44 0.99
CA GLY A 102 12.64 10.56 1.67
C GLY A 102 11.21 11.12 1.69
N ILE A 103 11.02 12.42 1.90
CA ILE A 103 9.70 13.08 1.85
C ILE A 103 9.06 12.93 0.46
N ALA A 104 9.83 13.09 -0.62
CA ALA A 104 9.32 12.89 -1.98
C ALA A 104 8.86 11.44 -2.19
N VAL A 105 9.68 10.47 -1.75
CA VAL A 105 9.33 9.04 -1.87
C VAL A 105 8.09 8.72 -1.03
N TYR A 106 8.03 9.13 0.23
CA TYR A 106 6.83 8.95 1.06
C TYR A 106 5.59 9.53 0.42
N THR A 107 5.65 10.77 -0.06
CA THR A 107 4.48 11.47 -0.62
C THR A 107 3.96 10.77 -1.88
N THR A 108 4.84 10.29 -2.76
CA THR A 108 4.40 9.49 -3.93
C THR A 108 3.71 8.19 -3.50
N HIS A 109 4.23 7.56 -2.44
CA HIS A 109 3.73 6.27 -1.98
C HIS A 109 2.36 6.40 -1.32
N ASP A 110 2.23 7.30 -0.35
CA ASP A 110 0.98 7.54 0.39
C ASP A 110 -0.18 7.94 -0.51
N ILE A 111 0.05 8.85 -1.47
CA ILE A 111 -1.02 9.28 -2.38
C ILE A 111 -1.49 8.09 -3.21
N SER A 112 -0.59 7.31 -3.80
CA SER A 112 -0.98 6.14 -4.59
C SER A 112 -1.69 5.06 -3.76
N ASP A 113 -1.27 4.87 -2.50
CA ASP A 113 -1.86 3.86 -1.60
C ASP A 113 -3.24 4.31 -1.10
N PHE A 114 -3.46 5.61 -0.92
CA PHE A 114 -4.79 6.17 -0.69
C PHE A 114 -5.75 5.82 -1.84
N PHE A 115 -5.33 5.98 -3.10
CA PHE A 115 -6.16 5.62 -4.24
C PHE A 115 -6.40 4.11 -4.33
N LEU A 116 -5.38 3.27 -4.05
CA LEU A 116 -5.53 1.82 -4.01
C LEU A 116 -6.52 1.36 -2.92
N ALA A 117 -6.38 1.89 -1.70
CA ALA A 117 -7.26 1.54 -0.59
C ALA A 117 -8.71 1.96 -0.89
N SER A 118 -8.88 3.18 -1.42
CA SER A 118 -10.20 3.69 -1.79
C SER A 118 -10.84 2.90 -2.93
N SER A 119 -10.07 2.42 -3.92
CA SER A 119 -10.62 1.60 -5.01
C SER A 119 -11.13 0.26 -4.49
N LYS A 120 -10.45 -0.34 -3.50
CA LYS A 120 -10.91 -1.57 -2.84
C LYS A 120 -12.19 -1.36 -2.06
N VAL A 121 -12.29 -0.27 -1.30
CA VAL A 121 -13.50 0.07 -0.54
C VAL A 121 -14.69 0.28 -1.47
N LEU A 122 -14.50 1.01 -2.58
CA LEU A 122 -15.55 1.20 -3.59
C LEU A 122 -16.01 -0.11 -4.22
N ASN A 123 -15.07 -1.04 -4.47
CA ASN A 123 -15.37 -2.36 -4.99
C ASN A 123 -16.14 -3.21 -3.96
N TYR A 124 -15.74 -3.15 -2.69
CA TYR A 124 -16.39 -3.90 -1.61
C TYR A 124 -17.86 -3.50 -1.40
N ILE A 125 -18.20 -2.22 -1.63
CA ILE A 125 -19.58 -1.72 -1.51
C ILE A 125 -20.34 -1.73 -2.85
N ASP A 126 -19.80 -2.36 -3.90
CA ASP A 126 -20.36 -2.42 -5.25
C ASP A 126 -20.78 -1.05 -5.81
N HIS A 127 -19.97 -0.01 -5.56
CA HIS A 127 -20.32 1.35 -6.02
C HIS A 127 -20.24 1.45 -7.55
N PRO A 128 -21.19 2.12 -8.24
CA PRO A 128 -21.20 2.23 -9.71
C PRO A 128 -19.99 2.96 -10.33
N ILE A 129 -19.12 3.57 -9.52
CA ILE A 129 -17.94 4.33 -9.99
C ILE A 129 -16.64 3.53 -9.92
N VAL A 130 -16.68 2.25 -9.53
CA VAL A 130 -15.50 1.40 -9.35
C VAL A 130 -14.62 1.40 -10.60
N GLY A 131 -15.20 1.21 -11.78
CA GLY A 131 -14.45 1.20 -13.04
C GLY A 131 -13.68 2.50 -13.32
N PRO A 132 -14.38 3.66 -13.41
CA PRO A 132 -13.72 4.95 -13.59
C PRO A 132 -12.70 5.29 -12.50
N TYR A 133 -12.99 4.95 -11.24
CA TYR A 133 -12.09 5.21 -10.11
C TYR A 133 -10.84 4.32 -10.16
N PHE A 134 -10.98 3.05 -10.54
CA PHE A 134 -9.87 2.13 -10.72
C PHE A 134 -8.94 2.58 -11.85
N PHE A 135 -9.51 3.10 -12.95
CA PHE A 135 -8.72 3.71 -14.03
C PHE A 135 -7.93 4.94 -13.54
N LEU A 136 -8.58 5.83 -12.78
CA LEU A 136 -7.91 6.97 -12.14
C LEU A 136 -6.77 6.52 -11.23
N PHE A 137 -7.02 5.53 -10.37
CA PHE A 137 -6.01 4.91 -9.52
C PHE A 137 -4.80 4.42 -10.34
N MET A 138 -5.03 3.69 -11.44
CA MET A 138 -3.97 3.20 -12.30
C MET A 138 -3.13 4.35 -12.91
N CYS A 139 -3.77 5.43 -13.36
CA CYS A 139 -3.06 6.61 -13.85
C CYS A 139 -2.21 7.27 -12.75
N VAL A 140 -2.76 7.42 -11.54
CA VAL A 140 -2.04 7.98 -10.39
C VAL A 140 -0.87 7.11 -10.00
N TRP A 141 -1.05 5.78 -9.96
CA TRP A 141 0.01 4.82 -9.69
C TRP A 141 1.15 4.97 -10.69
N ILE A 142 0.85 4.96 -12.00
CA ILE A 142 1.88 5.08 -13.05
C ILE A 142 2.65 6.40 -12.92
N TYR A 143 1.94 7.51 -12.73
CA TYR A 143 2.58 8.81 -12.60
C TYR A 143 3.48 8.89 -11.36
N LEU A 144 2.94 8.57 -10.17
CA LEU A 144 3.68 8.75 -8.91
C LEU A 144 4.74 7.67 -8.69
N ARG A 145 4.40 6.39 -8.91
CA ARG A 145 5.31 5.27 -8.62
C ARG A 145 6.35 5.02 -9.71
N HIS A 146 6.12 5.50 -10.94
CA HIS A 146 7.07 5.30 -12.03
C HIS A 146 7.62 6.60 -12.58
N VAL A 147 6.80 7.53 -13.08
CA VAL A 147 7.32 8.75 -13.71
C VAL A 147 8.11 9.59 -12.70
N VAL A 148 7.53 9.87 -11.53
CA VAL A 148 8.21 10.65 -10.49
C VAL A 148 9.38 9.87 -9.90
N ASN A 149 9.23 8.58 -9.60
CA ASN A 149 10.33 7.80 -9.03
C ASN A 149 11.53 7.67 -10.00
N LEU A 150 11.29 7.45 -11.30
CA LEU A 150 12.33 7.47 -12.33
C LEU A 150 13.00 8.83 -12.43
N ARG A 151 12.25 9.93 -12.26
CA ARG A 151 12.84 11.28 -12.18
C ARG A 151 13.76 11.44 -10.97
N ILE A 152 13.39 10.90 -9.81
CA ILE A 152 14.24 10.90 -8.60
C ILE A 152 15.52 10.09 -8.87
N ILE A 153 15.40 8.88 -9.42
CA ILE A 153 16.56 8.04 -9.78
C ILE A 153 17.45 8.76 -10.81
N TRP A 154 16.87 9.38 -11.83
CA TRP A 154 17.61 10.15 -12.84
C TRP A 154 18.39 11.30 -12.21
N SER A 155 17.80 11.99 -11.22
CA SER A 155 18.48 13.08 -10.50
C SER A 155 19.73 12.63 -9.73
N LEU A 156 19.82 11.34 -9.36
CA LEU A 156 21.04 10.79 -8.76
C LEU A 156 22.22 10.85 -9.73
N PHE A 157 21.98 10.77 -11.04
CA PHE A 157 23.03 10.79 -12.06
C PHE A 157 23.33 12.20 -12.58
N THR A 158 22.34 13.10 -12.58
CA THR A 158 22.48 14.45 -13.15
C THR A 158 22.73 15.55 -12.12
N GLU A 159 22.04 15.50 -10.97
CA GLU A 159 21.96 16.60 -10.00
C GLU A 159 22.74 16.32 -8.72
N PHE A 160 22.83 15.06 -8.29
CA PHE A 160 23.46 14.67 -7.02
C PHE A 160 24.89 15.21 -6.85
N ARG A 161 25.70 15.15 -7.91
CA ARG A 161 27.09 15.63 -7.90
C ARG A 161 27.24 17.11 -8.18
N SER A 162 26.28 17.71 -8.88
CA SER A 162 26.38 19.08 -9.38
C SER A 162 25.74 20.12 -8.45
N VAL A 163 24.78 19.70 -7.60
CA VAL A 163 24.09 20.59 -6.66
C VAL A 163 24.70 20.46 -5.27
N GLY A 164 25.44 21.48 -4.85
CA GLY A 164 26.14 21.53 -3.55
C GLY A 164 27.42 20.69 -3.51
N PRO A 165 28.16 20.70 -2.39
CA PRO A 165 29.43 19.98 -2.25
C PRO A 165 29.26 18.47 -2.48
N PHE A 166 30.25 17.85 -3.12
CA PHE A 166 30.34 16.40 -3.33
C PHE A 166 31.66 15.91 -2.74
N GLU A 167 31.65 15.76 -1.42
CA GLU A 167 32.79 15.35 -0.61
C GLU A 167 32.27 14.53 0.57
N LEU A 168 33.15 13.73 1.17
CA LEU A 168 32.85 13.00 2.40
C LEU A 168 33.58 13.70 3.54
N ASP A 169 32.82 14.31 4.44
CA ASP A 169 33.34 14.94 5.65
C ASP A 169 32.47 14.55 6.84
N TRP A 170 33.08 13.87 7.82
CA TRP A 170 32.39 13.40 9.01
C TRP A 170 32.16 14.49 10.05
N GLU A 171 33.03 15.49 10.13
CA GLU A 171 32.91 16.61 11.07
C GLU A 171 31.81 17.57 10.63
N LEU A 172 31.72 17.80 9.32
CA LEU A 172 30.66 18.61 8.71
C LEU A 172 29.40 17.79 8.40
N GLU A 173 29.33 16.51 8.78
CA GLU A 173 28.21 15.61 8.48
C GLU A 173 27.79 15.65 6.98
N GLN A 174 28.77 15.84 6.10
CA GLN A 174 28.61 15.92 4.66
C GLN A 174 28.81 14.52 4.09
N TYR A 175 27.71 13.90 3.69
CA TYR A 175 27.69 12.51 3.25
C TYR A 175 27.45 12.33 1.76
N LYS A 176 27.47 13.40 0.96
CA LYS A 176 27.34 13.30 -0.51
C LYS A 176 28.63 12.80 -1.15
N CYS A 177 28.72 11.50 -1.34
CA CYS A 177 29.87 10.85 -1.98
C CYS A 177 29.43 9.73 -2.94
N LEU A 178 30.40 9.05 -3.56
CA LEU A 178 30.10 7.94 -4.47
C LEU A 178 29.38 6.79 -3.77
N LEU A 179 29.71 6.55 -2.49
CA LEU A 179 29.09 5.49 -1.70
C LEU A 179 27.60 5.78 -1.47
N SER A 180 27.27 6.98 -0.99
CA SER A 180 25.88 7.38 -0.77
C SER A 180 25.08 7.37 -2.07
N GLN A 181 25.67 7.85 -3.18
CA GLN A 181 25.04 7.84 -4.49
C GLN A 181 24.73 6.42 -4.96
N SER A 182 25.66 5.49 -4.77
CA SER A 182 25.50 4.08 -5.16
C SER A 182 24.43 3.38 -4.32
N ILE A 183 24.46 3.57 -2.99
CA ILE A 183 23.46 3.00 -2.08
C ILE A 183 22.06 3.53 -2.41
N ALA A 184 21.91 4.85 -2.57
CA ALA A 184 20.63 5.46 -2.92
C ALA A 184 20.11 4.94 -4.27
N THR A 185 20.99 4.83 -5.27
CA THR A 185 20.64 4.29 -6.59
C THR A 185 20.14 2.86 -6.49
N VAL A 186 20.86 1.98 -5.77
CA VAL A 186 20.48 0.57 -5.63
C VAL A 186 19.13 0.45 -4.93
N LEU A 187 18.95 1.11 -3.79
CA LEU A 187 17.71 1.00 -3.02
C LEU A 187 16.50 1.58 -3.76
N LEU A 188 16.62 2.75 -4.39
CA LEU A 188 15.53 3.34 -5.17
C LEU A 188 15.22 2.52 -6.43
N SER A 189 16.23 1.92 -7.06
CA SER A 189 16.02 1.02 -8.21
C SER A 189 15.34 -0.30 -7.78
N SER A 190 15.70 -0.85 -6.61
CA SER A 190 15.01 -2.01 -6.04
C SER A 190 13.54 -1.68 -5.73
N LEU A 191 13.28 -0.50 -5.16
CA LEU A 191 11.91 -0.01 -4.94
C LEU A 191 11.14 0.15 -6.26
N GLN A 192 11.79 0.68 -7.30
CA GLN A 192 11.21 0.80 -8.65
C GLN A 192 10.87 -0.57 -9.25
N ALA A 193 11.74 -1.57 -9.09
CA ALA A 193 11.50 -2.93 -9.58
C ALA A 193 10.28 -3.57 -8.90
N LEU A 194 10.14 -3.42 -7.58
CA LEU A 194 8.96 -3.87 -6.84
C LEU A 194 7.69 -3.13 -7.30
N ASN A 195 7.76 -1.82 -7.52
CA ASN A 195 6.63 -1.06 -8.05
C ASN A 195 6.21 -1.58 -9.45
N LEU A 196 7.15 -1.98 -10.31
CA LEU A 196 6.84 -2.57 -11.63
C LEU A 196 6.20 -3.95 -11.49
N PHE A 197 6.64 -4.76 -10.52
CA PHE A 197 5.99 -6.04 -10.21
C PHE A 197 4.52 -5.86 -9.83
N TRP A 198 4.20 -4.89 -8.97
CA TRP A 198 2.79 -4.62 -8.64
C TRP A 198 2.02 -3.95 -9.77
N LEU A 199 2.66 -3.13 -10.62
CA LEU A 199 2.00 -2.61 -11.82
C LEU A 199 1.52 -3.75 -12.73
N PHE A 200 2.31 -4.82 -12.89
CA PHE A 200 1.89 -5.99 -13.66
C PHE A 200 0.57 -6.58 -13.13
N TYR A 201 0.39 -6.70 -11.82
CA TYR A 201 -0.88 -7.15 -11.23
C TYR A 201 -2.01 -6.16 -11.43
N ILE A 202 -1.76 -4.85 -11.28
CA ILE A 202 -2.77 -3.82 -11.51
C ILE A 202 -3.29 -3.87 -12.95
N VAL A 203 -2.39 -3.97 -13.93
CA VAL A 203 -2.75 -4.07 -15.36
C VAL A 203 -3.47 -5.39 -15.64
N ARG A 204 -3.05 -6.50 -15.01
CA ARG A 204 -3.74 -7.79 -15.13
C ARG A 204 -5.18 -7.72 -14.61
N ILE A 205 -5.41 -7.07 -13.47
CA ILE A 205 -6.76 -6.84 -12.91
C ILE A 205 -7.56 -5.95 -13.86
N ALA A 206 -6.95 -4.87 -14.38
CA ALA A 206 -7.59 -3.98 -15.36
C ALA A 206 -8.06 -4.75 -16.61
N TYR A 207 -7.21 -5.63 -17.14
CA TYR A 207 -7.53 -6.47 -18.30
C TYR A 207 -8.71 -7.41 -18.03
N ARG A 208 -8.73 -8.05 -16.85
CA ARG A 208 -9.85 -8.91 -16.42
C ARG A 208 -11.14 -8.12 -16.25
N PHE A 209 -11.07 -6.92 -15.66
CA PHE A 209 -12.23 -6.05 -15.48
C PHE A 209 -12.88 -5.68 -16.81
N VAL A 210 -12.09 -5.37 -17.84
CA VAL A 210 -12.58 -5.03 -19.18
C VAL A 210 -13.23 -6.22 -19.89
N ILE A 211 -12.73 -7.45 -19.67
CA ILE A 211 -13.22 -8.65 -20.37
C ILE A 211 -14.39 -9.32 -19.65
N HIS A 212 -14.35 -9.37 -18.32
CA HIS A 212 -15.29 -10.17 -17.52
C HIS A 212 -16.21 -9.32 -16.62
N SER A 213 -16.10 -7.98 -16.65
CA SER A 213 -16.89 -7.05 -15.82
C SER A 213 -16.80 -7.33 -14.30
N LYS A 214 -15.75 -8.01 -13.84
CA LYS A 214 -15.46 -8.28 -12.41
C LYS A 214 -14.14 -7.63 -12.01
N ALA A 215 -14.14 -6.82 -10.94
CA ALA A 215 -12.97 -6.15 -10.37
C ALA A 215 -12.50 -6.87 -9.10
N GLU A 216 -12.25 -8.19 -9.18
CA GLU A 216 -11.71 -8.93 -8.03
C GLU A 216 -10.16 -8.78 -7.98
N ASP A 217 -9.60 -8.53 -6.79
CA ASP A 217 -8.14 -8.42 -6.55
C ASP A 217 -7.55 -9.81 -6.30
N ASP A 218 -6.97 -10.42 -7.34
CA ASP A 218 -6.32 -11.76 -7.35
C ASP A 218 -5.31 -11.99 -6.20
N ARG A 219 -4.80 -10.94 -5.54
CA ARG A 219 -3.81 -11.07 -4.45
C ARG A 219 -4.42 -11.53 -3.13
N SER A 220 -5.74 -11.38 -2.97
CA SER A 220 -6.49 -11.67 -1.73
C SER A 220 -7.47 -12.84 -1.84
N GLU A 221 -7.61 -13.46 -3.00
CA GLU A 221 -8.47 -14.65 -3.18
C GLU A 221 -7.81 -15.86 -2.52
N ASP A 222 -8.21 -16.12 -1.26
CA ASP A 222 -8.56 -17.43 -0.67
C ASP A 222 -9.17 -17.21 0.73
N GLU A 223 -10.35 -16.57 0.78
CA GLU A 223 -11.25 -16.62 1.94
C GLU A 223 -12.37 -17.66 1.80
N ASP A 224 -12.65 -18.24 0.60
CA ASP A 224 -13.76 -19.20 0.42
C ASP A 224 -13.57 -20.23 -0.73
N GLU A 225 -12.36 -20.73 -1.01
CA GLU A 225 -12.17 -21.82 -1.99
C GLU A 225 -11.54 -23.06 -1.33
N ASP A 226 -12.31 -23.75 -0.49
CA ASP A 226 -12.04 -25.15 -0.10
C ASP A 226 -13.35 -25.91 0.22
N GLU A 227 -14.42 -25.66 -0.54
CA GLU A 227 -15.52 -26.64 -0.67
C GLU A 227 -15.80 -26.95 -2.15
N PRO A 228 -15.67 -28.21 -2.60
CA PRO A 228 -16.03 -28.58 -3.97
C PRO A 228 -17.56 -28.54 -4.12
N GLU A 229 -18.10 -27.50 -4.78
CA GLU A 229 -19.50 -27.52 -5.23
C GLU A 229 -19.70 -28.62 -6.30
N PRO A 230 -20.70 -29.51 -6.12
CA PRO A 230 -20.99 -30.54 -7.11
C PRO A 230 -21.74 -29.94 -8.33
N ASP A 231 -21.15 -30.18 -9.49
CA ASP A 231 -21.68 -29.96 -10.84
C ASP A 231 -23.20 -30.22 -10.95
N ARG A 232 -24.00 -29.15 -11.09
CA ARG A 232 -25.41 -29.23 -11.48
C ARG A 232 -25.67 -28.50 -12.79
N LYS A 233 -25.45 -29.24 -13.88
CA LYS A 233 -25.99 -28.95 -15.20
C LYS A 233 -27.49 -28.70 -15.16
N SER A 234 -27.89 -27.56 -15.70
CA SER A 234 -29.25 -27.19 -16.06
C SER A 234 -29.91 -28.25 -16.96
N LYS A 235 -30.99 -28.87 -16.48
CA LYS A 235 -32.12 -29.32 -17.31
C LYS A 235 -33.41 -28.88 -16.62
N ARG A 236 -33.98 -27.79 -17.12
CA ARG A 236 -35.34 -27.34 -16.78
C ARG A 236 -36.33 -28.16 -17.60
N GLN A 237 -37.14 -28.98 -16.92
CA GLN A 237 -38.33 -29.61 -17.51
C GLN A 237 -39.49 -29.40 -16.52
N ASP A 238 -40.56 -28.79 -17.00
CA ASP A 238 -41.76 -28.38 -16.26
C ASP A 238 -42.51 -29.56 -15.62
N ARG A 239 -42.88 -29.45 -14.32
CA ARG A 239 -44.23 -29.74 -13.74
C ARG A 239 -44.27 -29.67 -12.18
N PRO A 240 -45.46 -29.63 -11.53
CA PRO A 240 -45.89 -28.50 -10.68
C PRO A 240 -45.77 -28.69 -9.15
N MET A 241 -45.98 -27.55 -8.46
CA MET A 241 -46.11 -27.30 -7.02
C MET A 241 -46.80 -28.42 -6.20
N ALA A 242 -46.13 -28.86 -5.13
CA ALA A 242 -46.73 -29.53 -3.99
C ALA A 242 -46.17 -28.92 -2.69
N LEU A 243 -47.06 -28.49 -1.80
CA LEU A 243 -46.75 -27.91 -0.48
C LEU A 243 -46.03 -28.93 0.41
N ALA A 244 -44.95 -28.51 1.08
CA ALA A 244 -44.37 -29.21 2.22
C ALA A 244 -44.14 -28.23 3.37
N LYS A 245 -44.53 -28.68 4.57
CA LYS A 245 -44.78 -27.93 5.80
C LYS A 245 -43.54 -27.29 6.42
N ASP A 246 -43.77 -26.16 7.08
CA ASP A 246 -42.83 -25.38 7.89
C ASP A 246 -42.05 -26.23 8.91
N HIS A 247 -40.72 -26.07 8.91
CA HIS A 247 -39.84 -26.60 9.94
C HIS A 247 -39.42 -25.45 10.85
N VAL A 248 -39.98 -25.40 12.07
CA VAL A 248 -39.59 -24.42 13.09
C VAL A 248 -38.35 -24.97 13.82
N PRO A 249 -37.24 -24.21 13.95
CA PRO A 249 -36.05 -24.66 14.66
C PRO A 249 -36.28 -24.73 16.17
N THR A 250 -35.84 -25.82 16.80
CA THR A 250 -35.93 -26.07 18.25
C THR A 250 -34.68 -25.53 18.95
N LEU A 251 -34.87 -24.79 20.06
CA LEU A 251 -33.78 -24.27 20.88
C LEU A 251 -33.29 -25.34 21.87
N GLU A 252 -31.99 -25.59 21.91
CA GLU A 252 -31.33 -26.47 22.87
C GLU A 252 -30.53 -25.68 23.91
N VAL A 253 -30.54 -26.13 25.16
CA VAL A 253 -29.66 -25.62 26.23
C VAL A 253 -28.89 -26.80 26.82
N ASN A 254 -27.55 -26.75 26.77
CA ASN A 254 -26.64 -27.84 27.17
C ASN A 254 -26.91 -29.20 26.47
N GLY A 255 -27.29 -29.16 25.19
CA GLY A 255 -27.42 -30.35 24.34
C GLY A 255 -28.67 -31.21 24.59
N MET A 256 -29.71 -30.65 25.21
CA MET A 256 -31.03 -31.30 25.29
C MET A 256 -32.12 -30.35 24.77
N ALA A 257 -32.99 -30.88 23.92
CA ALA A 257 -34.14 -30.16 23.37
C ALA A 257 -35.23 -29.94 24.44
N ILE A 258 -35.71 -28.71 24.58
CA ILE A 258 -36.76 -28.35 25.54
C ILE A 258 -38.14 -28.54 24.87
N PRO A 259 -39.04 -29.38 25.42
CA PRO A 259 -40.39 -29.49 24.89
C PRO A 259 -41.20 -28.21 25.16
N PRO A 260 -42.13 -27.82 24.26
CA PRO A 260 -42.70 -26.46 24.21
C PRO A 260 -43.67 -26.09 25.34
N ASN A 261 -43.99 -26.99 26.28
CA ASN A 261 -44.84 -26.70 27.43
C ASN A 261 -44.09 -26.95 28.74
N GLY A 262 -43.49 -25.90 29.29
CA GLY A 262 -42.91 -25.92 30.61
C GLY A 262 -43.99 -26.09 31.70
N LEU A 263 -43.74 -27.00 32.63
CA LEU A 263 -44.02 -26.90 34.08
C LEU A 263 -43.41 -28.13 34.79
N PRO A 264 -42.74 -27.97 35.95
CA PRO A 264 -42.02 -29.04 36.65
C PRO A 264 -42.97 -29.88 37.52
N GLY A 265 -42.64 -31.17 37.69
CA GLY A 265 -43.16 -32.04 38.76
C GLY A 265 -42.16 -32.12 39.91
#